data_AF-M5CFS8-F1
#
_entry.id   AF-M5CFS8-F1
#
_cell.length_a   1.000
_cell.length_b   1.000
_cell.length_c   1.000
_cell.angle_alpha   90.00
_cell.angle_beta   90.00
_cell.angle_gamma   90.00
#
_symmetry.space_group_name_H-M   'P 1'
#
loop_
_entity.id
_entity.type
_entity.pdbx_description
1 polymer ?
#
loop_
_entity_poly.entity_id
_entity_poly.type
_entity_poly.pdbx_seq_one_letter_code
_entity_poly.pdbx_strand_id
1 'polypeptide(L)'
;MGSSGAGKTTLLDVLAGRKTIGVIHGEVLIGGEHTGVAFQRGTAYCEQLDVHESTATVREALRFSAYLRQPYEVSKEEKDAYVEEASDLASKLASV
;
A
#
# COMPACT_ATOMS: atom_id res chain seq x y z
N MET A 1 2.30 21.99 -3.61
CA MET A 1 1.29 21.42 -2.70
C MET A 1 0.02 22.25 -2.79
N GLY A 2 -1.17 21.64 -2.96
CA GLY A 2 -2.44 22.36 -2.93
C GLY A 2 -2.89 22.71 -1.51
N SER A 3 -3.73 23.74 -1.35
CA SER A 3 -4.28 24.18 -0.06
C SER A 3 -5.10 23.08 0.64
N SER A 4 -5.27 23.20 1.97
CA SER A 4 -6.18 22.32 2.71
C SER A 4 -7.59 22.42 2.10
N GLY A 5 -8.28 21.28 1.96
CA GLY A 5 -9.61 21.22 1.33
C GLY A 5 -9.63 21.19 -0.20
N ALA A 6 -8.49 21.29 -0.89
CA ALA A 6 -8.42 21.22 -2.36
C ALA A 6 -8.74 19.84 -2.97
N GLY A 7 -9.18 18.86 -2.16
CA GLY A 7 -9.54 17.52 -2.66
C GLY A 7 -8.37 16.56 -2.87
N LYS A 8 -7.18 16.82 -2.31
CA LYS A 8 -6.00 15.95 -2.48
C LYS A 8 -6.26 14.50 -2.03
N THR A 9 -6.76 14.34 -0.81
CA THR A 9 -7.12 13.02 -0.27
C THR A 9 -8.25 12.40 -1.09
N THR A 10 -9.24 13.19 -1.49
CA THR A 10 -10.35 12.71 -2.35
C THR A 10 -9.86 12.19 -3.70
N LEU A 11 -8.91 12.88 -4.33
CA LEU A 11 -8.33 12.44 -5.59
C LEU A 11 -7.56 11.13 -5.42
N LEU A 12 -6.75 11.01 -4.37
CA LEU A 12 -6.02 9.78 -4.08
C LEU A 12 -6.96 8.60 -3.76
N ASP A 13 -8.05 8.83 -3.03
CA ASP A 13 -9.06 7.80 -2.74
C ASP A 13 -9.78 7.31 -4.01
N VAL A 14 -10.02 8.21 -4.97
CA VAL A 14 -10.60 7.85 -6.28
C VAL A 14 -9.61 7.01 -7.08
N LEU A 15 -8.33 7.44 -7.16
CA LEU A 15 -7.29 6.70 -7.88
C LEU A 15 -6.99 5.33 -7.25
N ALA A 16 -7.09 5.21 -5.91
CA ALA A 16 -6.95 3.95 -5.19
C ALA A 16 -8.21 3.06 -5.26
N GLY A 17 -9.29 3.51 -5.89
CA GLY A 17 -10.55 2.76 -5.99
C GLY A 17 -11.30 2.59 -4.67
N ARG A 18 -11.03 3.43 -3.67
CA ARG A 18 -11.65 3.38 -2.33
C ARG A 18 -12.85 4.32 -2.19
N LYS A 19 -13.01 5.29 -3.09
CA LYS A 19 -14.15 6.21 -3.09
C LYS A 19 -15.36 5.56 -3.78
N THR A 20 -16.37 5.19 -3.00
CA THR A 20 -17.62 4.55 -3.49
C THR A 20 -18.83 5.49 -3.54
N ILE A 21 -18.66 6.74 -3.13
CA ILE A 21 -19.74 7.75 -3.03
C ILE A 21 -19.38 9.06 -3.74
N GLY A 22 -20.40 9.75 -4.23
CA GLY A 22 -20.27 11.00 -4.97
C GLY A 22 -20.34 10.79 -6.48
N VAL A 23 -20.02 11.84 -7.23
CA VAL A 23 -19.99 11.82 -8.69
C VAL A 23 -18.55 11.65 -9.15
N ILE A 24 -18.26 10.55 -9.85
CA ILE A 24 -16.94 10.23 -10.39
C ILE A 24 -17.09 10.10 -11.91
N HIS A 25 -16.27 10.85 -12.65
CA HIS A 25 -16.26 10.86 -14.11
C HIS A 25 -14.82 10.79 -14.63
N GLY A 26 -14.66 10.27 -15.85
CA GLY A 26 -13.36 10.06 -16.48
C GLY A 26 -12.86 8.62 -16.38
N GLU A 27 -11.67 8.39 -16.93
CA GLU A 27 -11.03 7.08 -16.99
C GLU A 27 -9.70 7.10 -16.24
N VAL A 28 -9.40 6.01 -15.53
CA VAL A 28 -8.10 5.80 -14.89
C VAL A 28 -7.40 4.68 -15.64
N LEU A 29 -6.28 5.03 -16.27
CA LEU A 29 -5.49 4.13 -17.11
C LEU A 29 -4.05 4.01 -16.57
N ILE A 30 -3.48 2.82 -16.64
CA ILE A 30 -2.08 2.55 -16.29
C ILE A 30 -1.44 1.79 -17.43
N GLY A 31 -0.42 2.40 -18.04
CA GLY A 31 0.16 1.87 -19.27
C GLY A 31 -0.82 1.83 -20.45
N GLY A 32 -1.90 2.61 -20.41
CA GLY A 32 -2.96 2.63 -21.43
C GLY A 32 -4.12 1.66 -21.16
N GLU A 33 -4.02 0.81 -20.13
CA GLU A 33 -5.03 -0.18 -19.78
C GLU A 33 -5.88 0.26 -18.59
N HIS A 34 -7.14 -0.15 -18.55
CA HIS A 34 -8.02 0.13 -17.42
C HIS A 34 -7.54 -0.56 -16.14
N THR A 35 -7.68 0.15 -15.01
CA THR A 35 -7.38 -0.42 -13.69
C THR A 35 -8.39 -1.51 -13.32
N GLY A 36 -7.91 -2.71 -13.01
CA GLY A 36 -8.72 -3.84 -12.56
C GLY A 36 -8.24 -4.43 -11.22
N VAL A 37 -8.72 -5.63 -10.88
CA VAL A 37 -8.34 -6.32 -9.62
C VAL A 37 -6.82 -6.53 -9.51
N ALA A 38 -6.13 -6.74 -10.63
CA ALA A 38 -4.68 -6.85 -10.67
C ALA A 38 -3.98 -5.57 -10.19
N PHE A 39 -4.53 -4.40 -10.54
CA PHE A 39 -4.01 -3.12 -10.07
C PHE A 39 -4.11 -2.98 -8.55
N GLN A 40 -5.25 -3.37 -7.96
CA GLN A 40 -5.45 -3.33 -6.52
C GLN A 40 -4.49 -4.26 -5.75
N ARG A 41 -4.05 -5.37 -6.37
CA ARG A 41 -3.06 -6.29 -5.78
C ARG A 41 -1.63 -5.82 -5.97
N GLY A 42 -1.34 -5.11 -7.06
CA GLY A 42 0.00 -4.65 -7.43
C GLY A 42 0.36 -3.26 -6.91
N THR A 43 -0.56 -2.55 -6.25
CA THR A 43 -0.31 -1.21 -5.72
C THR A 43 -0.56 -1.11 -4.22
N ALA A 44 0.09 -0.13 -3.61
CA ALA A 44 -0.06 0.18 -2.20
C ALA A 44 -0.63 1.59 -2.04
N TYR A 45 -1.60 1.71 -1.12
CA TYR A 45 -2.15 2.99 -0.68
C TYR A 45 -1.95 3.12 0.82
N CYS A 46 -1.18 4.11 1.25
CA CYS A 46 -1.00 4.45 2.65
C CYS A 46 -2.02 5.52 3.03
N GLU A 47 -2.91 5.18 3.97
CA GLU A 47 -3.94 6.11 4.45
C GLU A 47 -3.34 7.22 5.30
N GLN A 48 -4.09 8.32 5.46
CA GLN A 48 -3.68 9.43 6.33
C GLN A 48 -3.71 9.05 7.82
N LEU A 49 -4.56 8.09 8.20
CA LEU A 49 -4.61 7.53 9.55
C LEU A 49 -3.89 6.20 9.57
N ASP A 50 -3.06 6.01 10.58
CA ASP A 50 -2.37 4.74 10.80
C ASP A 50 -3.35 3.66 11.26
N VAL A 51 -3.29 2.51 10.60
CA VAL A 51 -4.02 1.31 10.99
C VAL A 51 -3.01 0.27 11.43
N HIS A 52 -2.79 0.15 12.74
CA HIS A 52 -1.88 -0.84 13.33
C HIS A 52 -2.58 -1.66 14.41
N GLU A 53 -2.14 -2.90 14.58
CA GLU A 53 -2.47 -3.70 15.76
C GLU A 53 -1.51 -3.32 16.89
N SER A 54 -2.03 -2.82 18.01
CA SER A 54 -1.21 -2.24 19.09
C SER A 54 -0.36 -3.28 19.83
N THR A 55 -0.73 -4.55 19.73
CA THR A 55 -0.01 -5.67 20.34
C THR A 55 1.09 -6.25 19.46
N ALA A 56 1.17 -5.86 18.18
CA ALA A 56 2.15 -6.38 17.23
C ALA A 56 3.37 -5.47 17.14
N THR A 57 4.56 -6.06 17.07
CA THR A 57 5.79 -5.35 16.71
C THR A 57 5.80 -5.02 15.21
N VAL A 58 6.63 -4.04 14.82
CA VAL A 58 6.84 -3.69 13.39
C VAL A 58 7.21 -4.91 12.55
N ARG A 59 8.12 -5.75 13.07
CA ARG A 59 8.58 -6.97 12.39
C ARG A 59 7.45 -7.97 12.19
N GLU A 60 6.61 -8.18 13.21
CA GLU A 60 5.47 -9.09 13.12
C GLU A 60 4.42 -8.59 12.13
N ALA A 61 4.11 -7.29 12.14
CA ALA A 61 3.20 -6.68 11.19
C ALA A 61 3.69 -6.83 9.74
N LEU A 62 5.00 -6.63 9.50
CA LEU A 62 5.60 -6.82 8.18
C LEU A 62 5.60 -8.28 7.74
N ARG A 63 5.91 -9.24 8.62
CA ARG A 63 5.83 -10.67 8.33
C ARG A 63 4.41 -11.11 8.02
N PHE A 64 3.44 -10.68 8.81
CA PHE A 64 2.02 -10.94 8.55
C PHE A 64 1.59 -10.46 7.16
N SER A 65 1.98 -9.23 6.80
CA SER A 65 1.73 -8.69 5.45
C SER A 65 2.43 -9.50 4.35
N ALA A 66 3.70 -9.87 4.55
CA ALA A 66 4.47 -10.66 3.58
C ALA A 66 3.84 -12.05 3.35
N TYR A 67 3.37 -12.71 4.41
CA TYR A 67 2.76 -14.03 4.31
C TYR A 67 1.45 -14.03 3.54
N LEU A 68 0.64 -12.97 3.68
CA LEU A 68 -0.65 -12.86 3.01
C LEU A 68 -0.56 -12.35 1.57
N ARG A 69 0.44 -11.52 1.26
CA ARG A 69 0.54 -10.85 -0.04
C ARG A 69 1.43 -11.60 -1.05
N GLN A 70 2.38 -12.41 -0.58
CA GLN A 70 3.26 -13.16 -1.46
C GLN A 70 2.63 -14.51 -1.87
N PRO A 71 2.95 -15.03 -3.07
CA PRO A 71 2.47 -16.33 -3.55
C PRO A 71 2.78 -17.48 -2.59
N TYR A 72 2.02 -18.58 -2.70
CA TYR A 72 2.20 -19.76 -1.85
C TYR A 72 3.51 -20.48 -2.11
N GLU A 73 4.00 -20.39 -3.34
CA GLU A 73 5.22 -21.01 -3.85
C GLU A 73 6.49 -20.43 -3.22
N VAL A 74 6.44 -19.19 -2.73
CA VAL A 74 7.57 -18.57 -2.04
C VAL A 74 7.69 -19.18 -0.64
N SER A 75 8.88 -19.66 -0.31
CA SER A 75 9.12 -20.29 0.99
C SER A 75 8.96 -19.30 2.14
N LYS A 76 8.73 -19.81 3.35
CA LYS A 76 8.63 -18.97 4.54
C LYS A 76 9.93 -18.24 4.79
N GLU A 77 11.05 -18.91 4.56
CA GLU A 77 12.41 -18.41 4.73
C GLU A 77 12.67 -17.23 3.79
N GLU A 78 12.25 -17.32 2.53
CA GLU A 78 12.34 -16.21 1.56
C GLU A 78 11.44 -15.04 1.95
N LYS A 79 10.21 -15.31 2.42
CA LYS A 79 9.29 -14.26 2.92
C LYS A 79 9.85 -13.53 4.13
N ASP A 80 10.49 -14.27 5.05
CA ASP A 80 11.12 -13.69 6.22
C ASP A 80 12.35 -12.86 5.83
N ALA A 81 13.20 -13.36 4.93
CA ALA A 81 14.37 -12.64 4.42
C ALA A 81 13.98 -11.32 3.74
N TYR A 82 12.91 -11.32 2.95
CA TYR A 82 12.35 -10.10 2.34
C TYR A 82 11.97 -9.04 3.39
N VAL A 83 11.40 -9.46 4.53
CA VAL A 83 11.04 -8.54 5.62
C VAL A 83 12.26 -7.96 6.32
N GLU A 84 13.32 -8.76 6.48
CA GLU A 84 14.59 -8.27 7.02
C GLU A 84 15.18 -7.18 6.12
N GLU A 85 15.24 -7.42 4.80
CA GLU A 85 15.73 -6.43 3.83
C GLU A 85 14.90 -5.14 3.84
N ALA A 86 13.57 -5.25 3.87
CA ALA A 86 12.67 -4.09 3.93
C ALA A 86 12.86 -3.28 5.22
N SER A 87 13.06 -3.97 6.36
CA SER A 87 13.30 -3.32 7.66
C SER A 87 14.64 -2.59 7.67
N ASP A 88 15.67 -3.21 7.10
CA ASP A 88 17.00 -2.61 6.97
C ASP A 88 16.96 -1.38 6.08
N LEU A 89 16.24 -1.41 4.95
CA LEU A 89 16.07 -0.25 4.08
C LEU A 89 15.37 0.90 4.81
N ALA A 90 14.29 0.61 5.55
CA ALA A 90 13.58 1.61 6.33
C ALA A 90 14.48 2.26 7.40
N SER A 91 15.33 1.47 8.06
CA SER A 91 16.28 1.99 9.05
C SER A 91 17.33 2.93 8.43
N LYS A 92 17.75 2.66 7.19
CA LYS A 92 18.70 3.50 6.45
C LYS A 92 18.07 4.81 5.98
N LEU A 93 16.80 4.80 5.61
CA LEU A 93 16.08 6.03 5.22
C LEU A 93 15.83 6.96 6.41
N ALA A 94 15.64 6.41 7.61
CA ALA A 94 15.43 7.21 8.82
C ALA A 94 16.70 7.89 9.36
N SER A 95 17.88 7.55 8.82
CA SER A 95 19.17 8.15 9.20
C SER A 95 19.65 9.25 8.25
N VAL A 96 18.81 9.67 7.29
CA VAL A 96 19.03 10.78 6.35
C VAL A 96 18.01 11.89 6.61
#